data_AF-A0A6B1EPU9-F1
#
_entry.id   AF-A0A6B1EPU9-F1
#
_cell.length_a   1.000
_cell.length_b   1.000
_cell.length_c   1.000
_cell.angle_alpha   90.00
_cell.angle_beta   90.00
_cell.angle_gamma   90.00
#
_symmetry.space_group_name_H-M   'P 1'
#
loop_
_entity.id
_entity.type
_entity.pdbx_description
1 polymer ?
#
loop_
_entity_poly.entity_id
_entity_poly.type
_entity_poly.pdbx_seq_one_letter_code
_entity_poly.pdbx_strand_id
1 'polypeptide(L)'
;MTATITPLLTQQQIADYHEDGYLIVRNVLSRKEAAELRRIVQQEVIRDAYPSTLKYPQSAKYTVSGNRLAEPGLTAIAEHPTVVGAVESVLGQPAHLTAYVAYLRTPGDKGAGAHCDYKRWRPVGSSMNWVFAIIPLTDFDTEYGPFLVSPKSHKLTQVIDEDAHILDLTRPNAEQLASFIDPELKAGDLLVVNEHVWHKAPAGTTTEDRCGIFNKYCAVNAPPAAGYYPYNPAALDALSDDGKRLIPTCFDKPITTTRLLIEDTSSQESKFLLRSDTGLPGGEGWEEEKLVGWDVGARIGSLQELAKTQLDLEVPWMSYIEDIEEENGICRIYGFSHENLDVDGLANNGYDWFTESEMRQRLGETDAICHTADIWHQADLIRGKGKACHQSRQQFE
;
A
#
# COMPACT_ATOMS: atom_id res chain seq x y z
N MET A 1 7.12 16.49 -16.10
CA MET A 1 8.59 16.32 -16.11
C MET A 1 8.89 15.24 -15.08
N THR A 2 9.29 14.04 -15.51
CA THR A 2 9.71 12.98 -14.59
C THR A 2 10.96 13.44 -13.84
N ALA A 3 10.87 13.57 -12.52
CA ALA A 3 12.01 13.95 -11.70
C ALA A 3 13.12 12.90 -11.90
N THR A 4 14.28 13.32 -12.39
CA THR A 4 15.40 12.41 -12.62
C THR A 4 15.99 12.02 -11.26
N ILE A 5 15.85 10.74 -10.90
CA ILE A 5 16.44 10.20 -9.67
C ILE A 5 17.93 9.99 -9.92
N THR A 6 18.75 10.42 -8.96
CA THR A 6 20.15 9.99 -8.91
C THR A 6 20.22 8.77 -7.99
N PRO A 7 20.47 7.55 -8.51
CA PRO A 7 20.45 6.36 -7.68
C PRO A 7 21.58 6.41 -6.64
N LEU A 8 21.23 6.13 -5.39
CA LEU A 8 22.19 5.98 -4.28
C LEU A 8 22.90 4.63 -4.34
N LEU A 9 22.22 3.60 -4.87
CA LEU A 9 22.78 2.25 -5.01
C LEU A 9 23.62 2.11 -6.28
N THR A 10 24.63 1.25 -6.21
CA THR A 10 25.40 0.86 -7.39
C THR A 10 24.56 0.00 -8.34
N GLN A 11 24.93 -0.04 -9.62
CA GLN A 11 24.28 -0.90 -10.62
C GLN A 11 24.29 -2.37 -10.21
N GLN A 12 25.36 -2.84 -9.57
CA GLN A 12 25.43 -4.21 -9.08
C GLN A 12 24.43 -4.48 -7.96
N GLN A 13 24.30 -3.57 -6.98
CA GLN A 13 23.30 -3.72 -5.91
C GLN A 13 21.86 -3.74 -6.45
N ILE A 14 21.57 -2.91 -7.46
CA ILE A 14 20.26 -2.90 -8.12
C ILE A 14 20.03 -4.24 -8.87
N ALA A 15 21.04 -4.73 -9.60
CA ALA A 15 20.97 -6.02 -10.28
C ALA A 15 20.76 -7.19 -9.29
N ASP A 16 21.49 -7.19 -8.18
CA ASP A 16 21.36 -8.20 -7.12
C ASP A 16 19.94 -8.18 -6.51
N TYR A 17 19.37 -6.98 -6.29
CA TYR A 17 17.98 -6.84 -5.84
C TYR A 17 16.98 -7.41 -6.84
N HIS A 18 17.13 -7.15 -8.15
CA HIS A 18 16.24 -7.74 -9.14
C HIS A 18 16.41 -9.26 -9.25
N GLU A 19 17.62 -9.77 -9.00
CA GLU A 19 17.88 -11.21 -9.03
C GLU A 19 17.31 -11.93 -7.81
N ASP A 20 17.62 -11.45 -6.61
CA ASP A 20 17.33 -12.14 -5.34
C ASP A 20 16.07 -11.64 -4.63
N GLY A 21 15.57 -10.46 -5.03
CA GLY A 21 14.35 -9.83 -4.50
C GLY A 21 14.58 -8.95 -3.27
N TYR A 22 15.82 -8.84 -2.80
CA TYR A 22 16.16 -8.01 -1.65
C TYR A 22 17.62 -7.55 -1.72
N LEU A 23 17.96 -6.50 -0.97
CA LEU A 23 19.33 -6.08 -0.74
C LEU A 23 19.51 -5.51 0.66
N ILE A 24 20.77 -5.38 1.09
CA ILE A 24 21.11 -4.82 2.41
C ILE A 24 22.02 -3.61 2.23
N VAL A 25 21.66 -2.50 2.86
CA VAL A 25 22.52 -1.34 3.06
C VAL A 25 22.97 -1.35 4.51
N ARG A 26 24.28 -1.51 4.75
CA ARG A 26 24.83 -1.67 6.10
C ARG A 26 25.05 -0.33 6.80
N ASN A 27 24.87 -0.32 8.12
CA ASN A 27 25.17 0.82 8.99
C ASN A 27 24.49 2.14 8.55
N VAL A 28 23.21 2.07 8.18
CA VAL A 28 22.41 3.27 7.88
C VAL A 28 22.24 4.14 9.13
N LEU A 29 21.99 3.50 10.28
CA LEU A 29 22.05 4.12 11.60
C LEU A 29 23.27 3.61 12.36
N SER A 30 23.88 4.48 13.14
CA SER A 30 24.81 4.05 14.19
C SER A 30 24.06 3.24 15.27
N ARG A 31 24.80 2.41 16.02
CA ARG A 31 24.22 1.67 17.15
C ARG A 31 23.56 2.59 18.20
N LYS A 32 24.06 3.83 18.35
CA LYS A 32 23.49 4.82 19.28
C LYS A 32 22.14 5.34 18.78
N GLU A 33 22.04 5.67 17.49
CA GLU A 33 20.78 6.11 16.86
C GLU A 33 19.74 4.99 16.89
N ALA A 34 20.12 3.76 16.55
CA ALA A 34 19.24 2.60 16.61
C ALA A 34 18.73 2.34 18.03
N ALA A 35 19.60 2.45 19.04
CA ALA A 35 19.21 2.28 20.45
C ALA A 35 18.27 3.40 20.95
N GLU A 36 18.50 4.65 20.53
CA GLU A 36 17.61 5.75 20.90
C GLU A 36 16.23 5.61 20.24
N LEU A 37 16.18 5.25 18.96
CA LEU A 37 14.92 5.00 18.27
C LEU A 37 14.18 3.79 18.89
N ARG A 38 14.90 2.73 19.29
CA ARG A 38 14.32 1.60 20.05
C ARG A 38 13.65 2.09 21.34
N ARG A 39 14.33 2.97 22.09
CA ARG A 39 13.81 3.54 23.34
C ARG A 39 12.52 4.33 23.10
N ILE A 40 12.46 5.13 22.04
CA ILE A 40 11.26 5.89 21.65
C ILE A 40 10.12 4.94 21.29
N VAL A 41 10.37 3.92 20.45
CA VAL A 41 9.36 2.92 20.11
C VAL A 41 8.83 2.19 21.35
N GLN A 42 9.71 1.80 22.28
CA GLN A 42 9.30 1.19 23.56
C GLN A 42 8.37 2.10 24.37
N GLN A 43 8.67 3.40 24.45
CA GLN A 43 7.82 4.37 25.13
C GLN A 43 6.44 4.47 24.48
N GLU A 44 6.39 4.51 23.16
CA GLU A 44 5.14 4.54 22.42
C GLU A 44 4.31 3.27 22.61
N VAL A 45 4.97 2.11 22.68
CA VAL A 45 4.32 0.82 22.97
C VAL A 45 3.76 0.76 24.39
N ILE A 46 4.50 1.25 25.38
CA ILE A 46 4.05 1.35 26.77
C ILE A 46 2.82 2.27 26.89
N ARG A 47 2.82 3.37 26.12
CA ARG A 47 1.77 4.37 26.15
C ARG A 47 0.48 3.85 25.54
N ASP A 48 0.49 3.49 24.26
CA ASP A 48 -0.68 2.97 23.56
C ASP A 48 -0.28 2.44 22.17
N ALA A 49 -0.07 1.11 22.06
CA ALA A 49 0.19 0.43 20.79
C ALA A 49 -0.94 -0.53 20.41
N TYR A 50 -1.05 -0.77 19.10
CA TYR A 50 -1.97 -1.76 18.56
C TYR A 50 -1.44 -3.19 18.78
N PRO A 51 -2.34 -4.17 19.00
CA PRO A 51 -3.78 -4.01 19.25
C PRO A 51 -4.07 -3.51 20.67
N SER A 52 -5.07 -2.64 20.79
CA SER A 52 -5.47 -1.99 22.07
C SER A 52 -5.95 -2.98 23.14
N THR A 53 -6.28 -4.20 22.75
CA THR A 53 -6.66 -5.32 23.63
C THR A 53 -5.48 -5.91 24.39
N LEU A 54 -4.25 -5.68 23.94
CA LEU A 54 -3.03 -6.13 24.62
C LEU A 54 -2.48 -5.02 25.51
N LYS A 55 -1.82 -5.42 26.60
CA LYS A 55 -1.12 -4.50 27.51
C LYS A 55 0.33 -4.92 27.66
N TYR A 56 1.26 -4.02 27.39
CA TYR A 56 2.68 -4.27 27.64
C TYR A 56 2.92 -4.53 29.13
N PRO A 57 3.79 -5.49 29.55
CA PRO A 57 4.69 -6.31 28.72
C PRO A 57 4.18 -7.74 28.48
N GLN A 58 2.88 -7.94 28.20
CA GLN A 58 2.39 -9.27 27.83
C GLN A 58 3.12 -9.80 26.59
N SER A 59 3.40 -11.11 26.58
CA SER A 59 4.07 -11.80 25.48
C SER A 59 3.28 -11.69 24.16
N ALA A 60 3.63 -10.71 23.31
CA ALA A 60 2.97 -10.45 22.05
C ALA A 60 3.80 -9.57 21.10
N LYS A 61 3.20 -9.31 19.92
CA LYS A 61 3.62 -8.28 18.97
C LYS A 61 2.78 -7.01 19.17
N TYR A 62 3.47 -5.91 19.44
CA TYR A 62 2.92 -4.55 19.51
C TYR A 62 3.29 -3.77 18.24
N THR A 63 2.40 -2.88 17.83
CA THR A 63 2.53 -2.08 16.61
C THR A 63 2.30 -0.61 16.89
N VAL A 64 3.24 0.23 16.50
CA VAL A 64 3.10 1.69 16.41
C VAL A 64 3.09 2.03 14.92
N SER A 65 2.00 2.60 14.40
CA SER A 65 1.84 2.71 12.94
C SER A 65 1.11 3.96 12.48
N GLY A 66 1.17 4.23 11.17
CA GLY A 66 0.40 5.25 10.49
C GLY A 66 0.73 6.65 11.00
N ASN A 67 -0.31 7.39 11.42
CA ASN A 67 -0.19 8.76 11.93
C ASN A 67 0.68 8.89 13.19
N ARG A 68 1.04 7.78 13.84
CA ARG A 68 2.03 7.75 14.94
C ARG A 68 3.44 8.11 14.47
N LEU A 69 3.70 8.24 13.17
CA LEU A 69 4.99 8.79 12.73
C LEU A 69 5.23 10.23 13.22
N ALA A 70 4.16 10.97 13.55
CA ALA A 70 4.24 12.34 14.06
C ALA A 70 4.77 12.42 15.51
N GLU A 71 4.91 11.28 16.19
CA GLU A 71 5.42 11.25 17.55
C GLU A 71 6.91 11.67 17.57
N PRO A 72 7.34 12.48 18.57
CA PRO A 72 8.70 13.01 18.61
C PRO A 72 9.78 11.94 18.45
N GLY A 73 10.64 12.12 17.44
CA GLY A 73 11.77 11.24 17.15
C GLY A 73 11.46 10.00 16.30
N LEU A 74 10.19 9.77 15.93
CA LEU A 74 9.82 8.70 15.00
C LEU A 74 9.89 9.11 13.53
N THR A 75 9.70 10.39 13.21
CA THR A 75 9.55 10.83 11.81
C THR A 75 10.83 10.69 10.98
N ALA A 76 11.98 11.00 11.57
CA ALA A 76 13.25 11.13 10.85
C ALA A 76 13.67 9.86 10.09
N ILE A 77 13.29 8.66 10.57
CA ILE A 77 13.61 7.41 9.87
C ILE A 77 12.79 7.21 8.59
N ALA A 78 11.58 7.79 8.53
CA ALA A 78 10.70 7.67 7.38
C ALA A 78 11.19 8.48 6.16
N GLU A 79 11.89 9.59 6.42
CA GLU A 79 12.47 10.48 5.41
C GLU A 79 14.01 10.41 5.38
N HIS A 80 14.62 9.41 6.02
CA HIS A 80 16.08 9.31 6.11
C HIS A 80 16.69 9.23 4.70
N PRO A 81 17.65 10.11 4.31
CA PRO A 81 18.13 10.21 2.93
C PRO A 81 18.66 8.89 2.35
N THR A 82 19.39 8.09 3.14
CA THR A 82 19.87 6.77 2.71
C THR A 82 18.73 5.77 2.51
N VAL A 83 17.66 5.84 3.33
CA VAL A 83 16.50 4.94 3.22
C VAL A 83 15.73 5.29 1.95
N VAL A 84 15.31 6.56 1.81
CA VAL A 84 14.58 7.04 0.64
C VAL A 84 15.41 6.84 -0.64
N GLY A 85 16.70 7.19 -0.62
CA GLY A 85 17.58 7.00 -1.76
C GLY A 85 17.74 5.54 -2.19
N ALA A 86 17.84 4.60 -1.23
CA ALA A 86 17.90 3.17 -1.56
C ALA A 86 16.57 2.64 -2.11
N VAL A 87 15.45 3.05 -1.51
CA VAL A 87 14.09 2.73 -1.97
C VAL A 87 13.86 3.23 -3.41
N GLU A 88 14.14 4.49 -3.68
CA GLU A 88 13.94 5.09 -5.01
C GLU A 88 14.90 4.51 -6.06
N SER A 89 16.10 4.08 -5.64
CA SER A 89 17.04 3.39 -6.53
C SER A 89 16.49 2.06 -7.05
N VAL A 90 15.77 1.29 -6.22
CA VAL A 90 15.19 0.00 -6.65
C VAL A 90 13.81 0.12 -7.27
N LEU A 91 13.03 1.14 -6.89
CA LEU A 91 11.74 1.45 -7.53
C LEU A 91 11.92 2.04 -8.94
N GLY A 92 13.06 2.71 -9.19
CA GLY A 92 13.32 3.46 -10.42
C GLY A 92 12.43 4.71 -10.56
N GLN A 93 11.70 5.07 -9.51
CA GLN A 93 10.73 6.16 -9.44
C GLN A 93 10.83 6.84 -8.07
N PRO A 94 10.49 8.13 -7.95
CA PRO A 94 10.31 8.73 -6.63
C PRO A 94 9.30 7.91 -5.82
N ALA A 95 9.41 7.99 -4.49
CA ALA A 95 8.62 7.18 -3.58
C ALA A 95 7.53 7.98 -2.86
N HIS A 96 6.42 7.30 -2.57
CA HIS A 96 5.44 7.68 -1.56
C HIS A 96 5.50 6.68 -0.39
N LEU A 97 5.43 7.16 0.85
CA LEU A 97 5.29 6.36 2.06
C LEU A 97 3.84 5.86 2.14
N THR A 98 3.65 4.55 1.97
CA THR A 98 2.33 3.93 2.12
C THR A 98 2.10 3.41 3.53
N ALA A 99 3.17 3.13 4.29
CA ALA A 99 3.08 2.69 5.67
C ALA A 99 4.27 3.15 6.50
N TYR A 100 3.97 3.77 7.64
CA TYR A 100 4.90 3.88 8.76
C TYR A 100 4.56 2.80 9.77
N VAL A 101 5.53 1.96 10.14
CA VAL A 101 5.30 0.91 11.13
C VAL A 101 6.56 0.65 11.95
N ALA A 102 6.42 0.65 13.28
CA ALA A 102 7.38 0.05 14.19
C ALA A 102 6.76 -1.18 14.84
N TYR A 103 7.50 -2.29 14.87
CA TYR A 103 7.11 -3.50 15.57
C TYR A 103 8.02 -3.72 16.77
N LEU A 104 7.39 -4.00 17.90
CA LEU A 104 8.03 -4.52 19.10
C LEU A 104 7.46 -5.90 19.40
N ARG A 105 8.33 -6.90 19.52
CA ARG A 105 7.96 -8.24 19.96
C ARG A 105 8.60 -8.48 21.32
N THR A 106 7.78 -8.68 22.34
CA THR A 106 8.23 -9.02 23.68
C THR A 106 8.65 -10.49 23.75
N PRO A 107 9.48 -10.88 24.73
CA PRO A 107 9.81 -12.29 24.98
C PRO A 107 8.57 -13.19 25.06
N GLY A 108 8.66 -14.38 24.46
CA GLY A 108 7.58 -15.36 24.38
C GLY A 108 6.66 -15.21 23.15
N ASP A 109 6.77 -14.13 22.39
CA ASP A 109 6.09 -13.99 21.11
C ASP A 109 6.51 -15.12 20.13
N LYS A 110 5.54 -15.70 19.42
CA LYS A 110 5.75 -16.89 18.58
C LYS A 110 6.34 -16.58 17.20
N GLY A 111 6.57 -15.31 16.89
CA GLY A 111 7.02 -14.89 15.57
C GLY A 111 5.89 -14.85 14.53
N ALA A 112 6.24 -15.05 13.26
CA ALA A 112 5.31 -15.12 12.13
C ALA A 112 5.76 -16.20 11.13
N GLY A 113 4.79 -16.94 10.59
CA GLY A 113 5.00 -17.93 9.54
C GLY A 113 5.39 -17.31 8.20
N ALA A 114 5.69 -18.16 7.22
CA ALA A 114 6.05 -17.74 5.87
C ALA A 114 4.88 -17.03 5.17
N HIS A 115 5.14 -15.83 4.66
CA HIS A 115 4.17 -15.06 3.88
C HIS A 115 4.88 -14.06 2.95
N CYS A 116 4.14 -13.59 1.97
CA CYS A 116 4.45 -12.41 1.16
C CYS A 116 3.50 -11.27 1.57
N ASP A 117 3.97 -10.03 1.52
CA ASP A 117 3.26 -8.85 2.04
C ASP A 117 2.44 -8.09 1.00
N TYR A 118 2.54 -8.46 -0.28
CA TYR A 118 1.57 -8.03 -1.29
C TYR A 118 0.17 -8.57 -0.94
N LYS A 119 -0.78 -7.65 -0.76
CA LYS A 119 -2.18 -7.91 -0.37
C LYS A 119 -3.08 -6.91 -1.08
N ARG A 120 -3.85 -7.38 -2.08
CA ARG A 120 -4.69 -6.52 -2.95
C ARG A 120 -5.80 -5.74 -2.24
N TRP A 121 -6.11 -6.08 -0.99
CA TRP A 121 -7.13 -5.42 -0.18
C TRP A 121 -6.58 -4.40 0.81
N ARG A 122 -5.26 -4.22 0.86
CA ARG A 122 -4.58 -3.40 1.87
C ARG A 122 -4.08 -2.10 1.27
N PRO A 123 -4.47 -0.92 1.79
CA PRO A 123 -3.88 0.36 1.41
C PRO A 123 -2.34 0.32 1.43
N VAL A 124 -1.76 -0.27 2.47
CA VAL A 124 -0.30 -0.35 2.66
C VAL A 124 0.41 -1.40 1.78
N GLY A 125 -0.29 -2.18 0.96
CA GLY A 125 0.32 -3.36 0.31
C GLY A 125 -0.28 -3.80 -1.02
N SER A 126 -1.07 -2.94 -1.66
CA SER A 126 -1.79 -3.22 -2.92
C SER A 126 -1.25 -2.46 -4.13
N SER A 127 -0.12 -1.76 -4.00
CA SER A 127 0.60 -1.15 -5.14
C SER A 127 1.27 -2.24 -5.98
N MET A 128 1.42 -2.00 -7.28
CA MET A 128 2.11 -2.90 -8.21
C MET A 128 3.64 -2.70 -8.26
N ASN A 129 4.15 -1.66 -7.60
CA ASN A 129 5.59 -1.39 -7.51
C ASN A 129 5.89 -0.74 -6.16
N TRP A 130 6.13 -1.56 -5.14
CA TRP A 130 6.45 -1.08 -3.80
C TRP A 130 7.48 -1.96 -3.09
N VAL A 131 8.19 -1.37 -2.13
CA VAL A 131 9.22 -2.06 -1.37
C VAL A 131 8.97 -1.98 0.13
N PHE A 132 9.39 -3.03 0.81
CA PHE A 132 9.42 -3.11 2.26
C PHE A 132 10.81 -2.73 2.77
N ALA A 133 10.89 -1.59 3.46
CA ALA A 133 12.12 -1.08 4.06
C ALA A 133 12.15 -1.43 5.57
N ILE A 134 13.05 -2.33 5.94
CA ILE A 134 13.17 -2.89 7.28
C ILE A 134 14.46 -2.38 7.92
N ILE A 135 14.34 -1.71 9.06
CA ILE A 135 15.47 -1.20 9.85
C ILE A 135 15.43 -1.87 11.22
N PRO A 136 16.30 -2.86 11.49
CA PRO A 136 16.40 -3.47 12.80
C PRO A 136 16.88 -2.43 13.83
N LEU A 137 16.23 -2.38 14.98
CA LEU A 137 16.68 -1.57 16.14
C LEU A 137 17.29 -2.46 17.25
N THR A 138 17.22 -3.77 17.06
CA THR A 138 18.04 -4.81 17.69
C THR A 138 18.69 -5.63 16.59
N ASP A 139 19.73 -6.40 16.89
CA ASP A 139 20.24 -7.38 15.93
C ASP A 139 19.11 -8.40 15.66
N PHE A 140 18.84 -8.74 14.39
CA PHE A 140 17.85 -9.76 14.03
C PHE A 140 18.58 -11.08 13.83
N ASP A 141 19.13 -11.61 14.91
CA ASP A 141 19.83 -12.89 14.98
C ASP A 141 18.96 -13.97 15.64
N THR A 142 19.53 -15.15 15.89
CA THR A 142 18.84 -16.26 16.55
C THR A 142 18.37 -15.93 17.97
N GLU A 143 19.01 -14.98 18.66
CA GLU A 143 18.64 -14.63 20.02
C GLU A 143 17.37 -13.77 20.03
N TYR A 144 17.33 -12.71 19.23
CA TYR A 144 16.14 -11.86 19.14
C TYR A 144 15.05 -12.44 18.24
N GLY A 145 15.42 -13.27 17.27
CA GLY A 145 14.56 -13.79 16.21
C GLY A 145 14.94 -13.17 14.87
N PRO A 146 15.44 -13.94 13.90
CA PRO A 146 15.88 -13.40 12.62
C PRO A 146 14.72 -12.97 11.74
N PHE A 147 15.02 -12.20 10.70
CA PHE A 147 14.10 -11.96 9.60
C PHE A 147 14.59 -12.75 8.39
N LEU A 148 13.96 -13.88 8.13
CA LEU A 148 14.42 -14.80 7.10
C LEU A 148 13.70 -14.51 5.79
N VAL A 149 14.45 -14.53 4.68
CA VAL A 149 13.93 -14.31 3.32
C VAL A 149 14.08 -15.58 2.48
N SER A 150 13.18 -15.80 1.54
CA SER A 150 13.32 -16.81 0.49
C SER A 150 13.78 -16.09 -0.79
N PRO A 151 15.08 -16.17 -1.16
CA PRO A 151 15.59 -15.47 -2.33
C PRO A 151 14.87 -15.91 -3.60
N LYS A 152 14.72 -14.99 -4.55
CA LYS A 152 14.08 -15.20 -5.86
C LYS A 152 12.59 -15.52 -5.81
N SER A 153 11.97 -15.56 -4.63
CA SER A 153 10.56 -15.89 -4.48
C SER A 153 9.62 -14.83 -5.07
N HIS A 154 10.09 -13.59 -5.27
CA HIS A 154 9.34 -12.56 -6.00
C HIS A 154 9.05 -12.95 -7.44
N LYS A 155 9.92 -13.76 -8.06
CA LYS A 155 9.77 -14.24 -9.44
C LYS A 155 8.71 -15.33 -9.60
N LEU A 156 8.14 -15.83 -8.50
CA LEU A 156 7.06 -16.83 -8.53
C LEU A 156 5.69 -16.20 -8.81
N THR A 157 5.59 -14.88 -8.69
CA THR A 157 4.42 -14.10 -9.09
C THR A 157 4.75 -13.43 -10.42
N GLN A 158 3.83 -13.47 -11.38
CA GLN A 158 4.00 -12.87 -12.70
C GLN A 158 2.79 -12.02 -13.07
N VAL A 159 3.02 -10.94 -13.82
CA VAL A 159 1.95 -10.19 -14.47
C VAL A 159 1.32 -11.09 -15.55
N ILE A 160 -0.01 -11.17 -15.56
CA ILE A 160 -0.74 -12.06 -16.48
C ILE A 160 -0.71 -11.52 -17.92
N ASP A 161 -0.88 -10.21 -18.06
CA ASP A 161 -0.86 -9.48 -19.33
C ASP A 161 -0.16 -8.13 -19.08
N GLU A 162 1.01 -7.93 -19.68
CA GLU A 162 1.83 -6.72 -19.51
C GLU A 162 1.28 -5.53 -20.32
N ASP A 163 0.46 -5.79 -21.34
CA ASP A 163 -0.16 -4.75 -22.17
C ASP A 163 -1.51 -4.28 -21.60
N ALA A 164 -2.02 -4.94 -20.55
CA ALA A 164 -3.27 -4.58 -19.91
C ALA A 164 -3.18 -3.24 -19.16
N HIS A 165 -4.19 -2.39 -19.34
CA HIS A 165 -4.29 -1.10 -18.64
C HIS A 165 -4.31 -1.25 -17.11
N ILE A 166 -4.99 -2.29 -16.62
CA ILE A 166 -5.06 -2.63 -15.18
C ILE A 166 -4.49 -4.04 -14.98
N LEU A 167 -3.33 -4.10 -14.32
CA LEU A 167 -2.55 -5.32 -14.20
C LEU A 167 -3.16 -6.32 -13.20
N ASP A 168 -2.97 -7.58 -13.54
CA ASP A 168 -3.32 -8.74 -12.73
C ASP A 168 -2.10 -9.64 -12.55
N LEU A 169 -2.11 -10.45 -11.49
CA LEU A 169 -0.99 -11.29 -11.09
C LEU A 169 -1.40 -12.74 -10.92
N THR A 170 -0.52 -13.66 -11.32
CA THR A 170 -0.65 -15.08 -11.05
C THR A 170 -0.52 -15.39 -9.55
N ARG A 171 -1.10 -16.50 -9.11
CA ARG A 171 -0.89 -17.02 -7.75
C ARG A 171 0.52 -17.63 -7.65
N PRO A 172 1.37 -17.22 -6.69
CA PRO A 172 2.68 -17.84 -6.53
C PRO A 172 2.57 -19.29 -6.05
N ASN A 173 3.39 -20.17 -6.60
CA ASN A 173 3.48 -21.55 -6.14
C ASN A 173 4.43 -21.67 -4.93
N ALA A 174 3.87 -21.79 -3.73
CA ALA A 174 4.64 -21.90 -2.49
C ALA A 174 5.54 -23.15 -2.41
N GLU A 175 5.28 -24.20 -3.20
CA GLU A 175 6.14 -25.40 -3.25
C GLU A 175 7.48 -25.12 -3.94
N GLN A 176 7.59 -24.04 -4.71
CA GLN A 176 8.80 -23.63 -5.42
C GLN A 176 9.68 -22.66 -4.62
N LEU A 177 9.30 -22.36 -3.37
CA LEU A 177 10.09 -21.47 -2.52
C LEU A 177 11.47 -22.06 -2.25
N ALA A 178 12.50 -21.24 -2.48
CA ALA A 178 13.84 -21.55 -2.01
C ALA A 178 13.87 -21.65 -0.48
N SER A 179 14.88 -22.33 0.05
CA SER A 179 15.13 -22.34 1.50
C SER A 179 15.26 -20.92 2.04
N PHE A 180 14.62 -20.68 3.17
CA PHE A 180 14.71 -19.40 3.85
C PHE A 180 16.10 -19.22 4.46
N ILE A 181 16.72 -18.08 4.19
CA ILE A 181 18.06 -17.73 4.68
C ILE A 181 18.00 -16.52 5.61
N ASP A 182 19.00 -16.41 6.48
CA ASP A 182 19.20 -15.24 7.34
C ASP A 182 20.09 -14.22 6.62
N PRO A 183 19.62 -12.99 6.35
CA PRO A 183 20.46 -11.91 5.83
C PRO A 183 21.46 -11.36 6.87
N GLU A 184 21.42 -11.87 8.10
CA GLU A 184 22.30 -11.51 9.22
C GLU A 184 22.25 -10.00 9.54
N LEU A 185 21.03 -9.47 9.67
CA LEU A 185 20.82 -8.04 9.88
C LEU A 185 21.23 -7.61 11.30
N LYS A 186 21.94 -6.48 11.36
CA LYS A 186 22.35 -5.85 12.62
C LYS A 186 21.55 -4.59 12.90
N ALA A 187 21.51 -4.17 14.16
CA ALA A 187 20.85 -2.93 14.54
C ALA A 187 21.44 -1.75 13.74
N GLY A 188 20.57 -1.02 13.02
CA GLY A 188 20.93 0.09 12.16
C GLY A 188 21.22 -0.25 10.69
N ASP A 189 21.15 -1.52 10.30
CA ASP A 189 21.12 -1.88 8.88
C ASP A 189 19.78 -1.51 8.24
N LEU A 190 19.73 -1.46 6.91
CA LEU A 190 18.50 -1.38 6.11
C LEU A 190 18.43 -2.60 5.20
N LEU A 191 17.36 -3.36 5.33
CA LEU A 191 16.96 -4.39 4.36
C LEU A 191 15.85 -3.80 3.49
N VAL A 192 16.05 -3.77 2.17
CA VAL A 192 15.02 -3.41 1.19
C VAL A 192 14.55 -4.69 0.51
N VAL A 193 13.26 -4.95 0.54
CA VAL A 193 12.64 -6.20 0.06
C VAL A 193 11.55 -5.89 -0.94
N ASN A 194 11.54 -6.58 -2.08
CA ASN A 194 10.47 -6.52 -3.07
C ASN A 194 9.13 -7.02 -2.49
N GLU A 195 8.02 -6.46 -2.92
CA GLU A 195 6.67 -6.74 -2.40
C GLU A 195 6.27 -8.22 -2.44
N HIS A 196 6.83 -8.99 -3.38
CA HIS A 196 6.50 -10.38 -3.64
C HIS A 196 7.43 -11.38 -2.95
N VAL A 197 8.48 -10.91 -2.26
CA VAL A 197 9.38 -11.83 -1.54
C VAL A 197 8.70 -12.45 -0.34
N TRP A 198 8.75 -13.76 -0.31
CA TRP A 198 8.36 -14.55 0.85
C TRP A 198 9.38 -14.43 1.95
N HIS A 199 8.90 -14.16 3.15
CA HIS A 199 9.72 -14.02 4.34
C HIS A 199 9.03 -14.66 5.55
N LYS A 200 9.81 -14.93 6.60
CA LYS A 200 9.31 -15.43 7.89
C LYS A 200 10.14 -14.84 9.04
N ALA A 201 9.51 -14.65 10.19
CA ALA A 201 10.17 -14.09 11.36
C ALA A 201 9.95 -15.05 12.54
N PRO A 202 10.77 -16.11 12.69
CA PRO A 202 10.63 -17.03 13.81
C PRO A 202 10.90 -16.32 15.15
N ALA A 203 10.40 -16.91 16.24
CA ALA A 203 10.70 -16.46 17.58
C ALA A 203 12.19 -16.59 17.91
N GLY A 204 12.70 -15.67 18.73
CA GLY A 204 14.02 -15.77 19.36
C GLY A 204 13.98 -16.48 20.71
N THR A 205 15.13 -16.50 21.39
CA THR A 205 15.32 -17.04 22.75
C THR A 205 15.61 -15.96 23.80
N THR A 206 15.71 -14.69 23.39
CA THR A 206 16.07 -13.58 24.27
C THR A 206 15.00 -13.30 25.33
N THR A 207 15.40 -12.62 26.40
CA THR A 207 14.52 -12.03 27.42
C THR A 207 14.30 -10.53 27.20
N GLU A 208 14.76 -9.98 26.07
CA GLU A 208 14.65 -8.58 25.71
C GLU A 208 13.64 -8.36 24.57
N ASP A 209 13.12 -7.14 24.44
CA ASP A 209 12.23 -6.78 23.33
C ASP A 209 12.99 -6.75 21.99
N ARG A 210 12.52 -7.49 20.98
CA ARG A 210 12.96 -7.34 19.58
C ARG A 210 12.23 -6.19 18.94
N CYS A 211 12.96 -5.22 18.38
CA CYS A 211 12.37 -4.00 17.84
C CYS A 211 12.88 -3.67 16.43
N GLY A 212 12.02 -3.13 15.57
CA GLY A 212 12.41 -2.67 14.24
C GLY A 212 11.39 -1.71 13.63
N ILE A 213 11.85 -0.95 12.63
CA ILE A 213 11.00 -0.17 11.71
C ILE A 213 10.75 -1.01 10.45
N PHE A 214 9.54 -0.94 9.93
CA PHE A 214 8.98 -1.78 8.87
C PHE A 214 8.13 -0.88 7.96
N ASN A 215 8.77 0.09 7.32
CA ASN A 215 8.09 1.06 6.48
C ASN A 215 7.87 0.51 5.07
N LYS A 216 6.81 0.97 4.41
CA LYS A 216 6.49 0.59 3.04
C LYS A 216 6.43 1.82 2.16
N TYR A 217 7.01 1.70 0.97
CA TYR A 217 7.09 2.78 0.00
C TYR A 217 6.69 2.28 -1.37
N CYS A 218 5.79 2.97 -2.06
CA CYS A 218 5.47 2.68 -3.46
C CYS A 218 6.04 3.73 -4.40
N ALA A 219 6.25 3.36 -5.65
CA ALA A 219 6.56 4.31 -6.71
C ALA A 219 5.39 5.31 -6.87
N VAL A 220 5.71 6.58 -7.16
CA VAL A 220 4.68 7.62 -7.38
C VAL A 220 3.71 7.28 -8.52
N ASN A 221 4.19 6.54 -9.51
CA ASN A 221 3.39 6.11 -10.65
C ASN A 221 2.71 4.75 -10.45
N ALA A 222 2.76 4.17 -9.25
CA ALA A 222 2.10 2.91 -8.93
C ALA A 222 1.26 3.04 -7.66
N PRO A 223 0.15 3.81 -7.69
CA PRO A 223 -0.68 4.01 -6.51
C PRO A 223 -1.23 2.65 -5.99
N PRO A 224 -1.45 2.50 -4.67
CA PRO A 224 -2.06 1.29 -4.14
C PRO A 224 -3.48 1.09 -4.67
N ALA A 225 -3.81 -0.11 -5.14
CA ALA A 225 -5.12 -0.39 -5.71
C ALA A 225 -6.29 -0.18 -4.72
N ALA A 226 -6.06 -0.37 -3.41
CA ALA A 226 -7.04 -0.12 -2.35
C ALA A 226 -7.08 1.36 -1.87
N GLY A 227 -6.27 2.23 -2.48
CA GLY A 227 -6.08 3.63 -2.13
C GLY A 227 -5.00 3.84 -1.06
N TYR A 228 -4.55 5.09 -0.92
CA TYR A 228 -3.52 5.44 0.06
C TYR A 228 -4.04 5.32 1.50
N TYR A 229 -3.11 5.04 2.42
CA TYR A 229 -3.38 5.17 3.86
C TYR A 229 -3.68 6.64 4.21
N PRO A 230 -4.73 6.93 5.00
CA PRO A 230 -5.14 8.30 5.31
C PRO A 230 -4.23 8.95 6.36
N TYR A 231 -3.09 9.48 5.90
CA TYR A 231 -2.25 10.32 6.74
C TYR A 231 -2.94 11.66 7.03
N ASN A 232 -2.79 12.14 8.27
CA ASN A 232 -3.39 13.38 8.74
C ASN A 232 -2.40 14.56 8.70
N PRO A 233 -2.85 15.81 8.94
CA PRO A 233 -1.96 16.96 8.91
C PRO A 233 -0.79 16.86 9.89
N ALA A 234 -0.99 16.29 11.09
CA ALA A 234 0.10 16.11 12.05
C ALA A 234 1.22 15.19 11.51
N ALA A 235 0.85 14.14 10.75
CA ALA A 235 1.79 13.28 10.06
C ALA A 235 2.57 14.01 8.97
N LEU A 236 1.89 14.82 8.16
CA LEU A 236 2.53 15.61 7.10
C LEU A 236 3.44 16.72 7.66
N ASP A 237 2.97 17.43 8.69
CA ASP A 237 3.68 18.55 9.31
C ASP A 237 4.90 18.13 10.12
N ALA A 238 4.96 16.86 10.54
CA ALA A 238 6.13 16.30 11.21
C ALA A 238 7.32 16.08 10.25
N LEU A 239 7.05 15.91 8.94
CA LEU A 239 8.10 15.74 7.93
C LEU A 239 8.78 17.08 7.63
N SER A 240 10.04 16.99 7.18
CA SER A 240 10.72 18.13 6.57
C SER A 240 9.98 18.62 5.32
N ASP A 241 10.25 19.85 4.89
CA ASP A 241 9.63 20.39 3.66
C ASP A 241 9.93 19.53 2.43
N ASP A 242 11.14 18.97 2.32
CA ASP A 242 11.51 18.02 1.27
C ASP A 242 10.82 16.66 1.44
N GLY A 243 10.62 16.23 2.69
CA GLY A 243 9.99 14.95 3.04
C GLY A 243 8.49 14.91 2.84
N LYS A 244 7.79 16.05 2.86
CA LYS A 244 6.33 16.14 2.64
C LYS A 244 5.87 15.48 1.35
N ARG A 245 6.72 15.43 0.31
CA ARG A 245 6.44 14.71 -0.94
C ARG A 245 6.17 13.21 -0.76
N LEU A 246 6.61 12.60 0.35
CA LEU A 246 6.40 11.19 0.63
C LEU A 246 4.93 10.90 0.97
N ILE A 247 4.14 11.89 1.37
CA ILE A 247 2.71 11.73 1.67
C ILE A 247 1.92 12.42 0.55
N PRO A 248 1.40 11.67 -0.45
CA PRO A 248 0.73 12.27 -1.61
C PRO A 248 -0.65 12.83 -1.28
N THR A 249 -1.32 12.22 -0.31
CA THR A 249 -2.67 12.57 0.11
C THR A 249 -2.67 12.78 1.61
N CYS A 250 -3.15 13.93 2.06
CA CYS A 250 -3.24 14.29 3.47
C CYS A 250 -4.59 14.95 3.73
N PHE A 251 -5.32 14.44 4.70
CA PHE A 251 -6.62 15.01 5.09
C PHE A 251 -6.93 14.72 6.57
N ASP A 252 -7.63 15.66 7.21
CA ASP A 252 -8.09 15.52 8.60
C ASP A 252 -9.52 14.94 8.70
N LYS A 253 -10.24 14.93 7.56
CA LYS A 253 -11.61 14.44 7.47
C LYS A 253 -11.64 12.92 7.21
N PRO A 254 -12.64 12.19 7.72
CA PRO A 254 -12.81 10.77 7.41
C PRO A 254 -13.21 10.56 5.94
N ILE A 255 -12.87 9.39 5.40
CA ILE A 255 -13.43 8.90 4.13
C ILE A 255 -14.86 8.41 4.40
N THR A 256 -15.85 9.20 3.98
CA THR A 256 -17.27 8.99 4.25
C THR A 256 -18.04 8.51 3.03
N THR A 257 -17.56 8.82 1.83
CA THR A 257 -18.21 8.45 0.58
C THR A 257 -17.25 7.73 -0.35
N THR A 258 -17.80 6.97 -1.29
CA THR A 258 -17.05 6.26 -2.32
C THR A 258 -17.82 6.27 -3.63
N ARG A 259 -17.10 6.35 -4.76
CA ARG A 259 -17.67 6.40 -6.11
C ARG A 259 -16.92 5.49 -7.07
N LEU A 260 -17.63 4.97 -8.06
CA LEU A 260 -17.10 4.07 -9.08
C LEU A 260 -17.16 4.72 -10.46
N LEU A 261 -16.01 4.95 -11.08
CA LEU A 261 -15.90 5.18 -12.52
C LEU A 261 -16.00 3.83 -13.23
N ILE A 262 -17.06 3.61 -13.99
CA ILE A 262 -17.25 2.40 -14.79
C ILE A 262 -16.98 2.74 -16.25
N GLU A 263 -16.02 2.05 -16.85
CA GLU A 263 -15.64 2.19 -18.24
C GLU A 263 -15.99 0.93 -19.04
N ASP A 264 -16.74 1.11 -20.13
CA ASP A 264 -16.88 0.12 -21.19
C ASP A 264 -15.77 0.31 -22.23
N THR A 265 -15.04 -0.78 -22.48
CA THR A 265 -13.91 -0.84 -23.42
C THR A 265 -14.23 -1.71 -24.64
N SER A 266 -15.50 -2.12 -24.80
CA SER A 266 -15.95 -2.97 -25.91
C SER A 266 -15.86 -2.30 -27.29
N SER A 267 -15.79 -0.97 -27.32
CA SER A 267 -15.81 -0.15 -28.52
C SER A 267 -14.51 0.65 -28.69
N GLN A 268 -14.28 1.20 -29.89
CA GLN A 268 -13.06 1.97 -30.17
C GLN A 268 -12.96 3.26 -29.33
N GLU A 269 -14.10 3.80 -28.90
CA GLU A 269 -14.19 4.95 -28.00
C GLU A 269 -14.73 4.47 -26.64
N SER A 270 -13.99 4.76 -25.57
CA SER A 270 -14.42 4.43 -24.21
C SER A 270 -15.72 5.13 -23.86
N LYS A 271 -16.60 4.42 -23.16
CA LYS A 271 -17.85 4.97 -22.62
C LYS A 271 -17.88 4.86 -21.12
N PHE A 272 -18.46 5.86 -20.47
CA PHE A 272 -18.57 5.95 -19.03
C PHE A 272 -20.03 5.96 -18.59
N LEU A 273 -20.33 5.17 -17.55
CA LEU A 273 -21.67 5.11 -16.99
C LEU A 273 -21.87 6.25 -15.97
N LEU A 274 -22.83 7.13 -16.22
CA LEU A 274 -23.14 8.27 -15.34
C LEU A 274 -24.61 8.31 -14.99
N ARG A 275 -24.92 8.65 -13.73
CA ARG A 275 -26.27 8.98 -13.28
C ARG A 275 -26.61 10.41 -13.63
N SER A 276 -27.86 10.63 -14.04
CA SER A 276 -28.29 11.93 -14.56
C SER A 276 -28.26 13.10 -13.57
N ASP A 277 -28.36 12.82 -12.27
CA ASP A 277 -28.50 13.78 -11.16
C ASP A 277 -27.30 13.81 -10.20
N THR A 278 -26.57 12.70 -10.00
CA THR A 278 -25.45 12.62 -9.03
C THR A 278 -24.08 12.29 -9.63
N GLY A 279 -23.99 12.07 -10.94
CA GLY A 279 -22.73 11.67 -11.58
C GLY A 279 -22.40 10.18 -11.37
N LEU A 280 -21.19 9.87 -10.88
CA LEU A 280 -20.73 8.48 -10.72
C LEU A 280 -21.61 7.65 -9.76
N PRO A 281 -21.84 6.34 -10.02
CA PRO A 281 -22.46 5.43 -9.05
C PRO A 281 -21.66 5.33 -7.75
N GLY A 282 -22.34 5.02 -6.66
CA GLY A 282 -21.76 4.93 -5.31
C GLY A 282 -22.59 5.67 -4.26
N GLY A 283 -22.01 5.93 -3.09
CA GLY A 283 -22.73 6.50 -1.96
C GLY A 283 -21.89 6.67 -0.71
N GLU A 284 -22.53 6.58 0.46
CA GLU A 284 -21.84 6.46 1.74
C GLU A 284 -21.02 5.17 1.77
N GLY A 285 -19.74 5.27 2.09
CA GLY A 285 -18.80 4.16 2.12
C GLY A 285 -18.42 3.82 3.55
N TRP A 286 -18.37 2.53 3.86
CA TRP A 286 -17.88 2.02 5.14
C TRP A 286 -16.62 1.17 4.95
N GLU A 287 -15.93 0.95 6.06
CA GLU A 287 -14.78 0.07 6.16
C GLU A 287 -15.21 -1.32 6.62
N GLU A 288 -14.57 -2.36 6.08
CA GLU A 288 -14.79 -3.72 6.54
C GLU A 288 -14.14 -3.93 7.92
N GLU A 289 -14.83 -4.55 8.87
CA GLU A 289 -14.26 -4.72 10.23
C GLU A 289 -13.15 -5.77 10.29
N LYS A 290 -13.23 -6.81 9.46
CA LYS A 290 -12.31 -7.94 9.48
C LYS A 290 -11.09 -7.66 8.62
N LEU A 291 -9.90 -8.00 9.16
CA LEU A 291 -8.59 -7.93 8.49
C LEU A 291 -8.03 -6.51 8.24
N VAL A 292 -8.73 -5.46 8.66
CA VAL A 292 -8.26 -4.07 8.56
C VAL A 292 -7.20 -3.75 9.63
N GLY A 293 -7.51 -4.00 10.91
CA GLY A 293 -6.59 -3.69 12.00
C GLY A 293 -6.27 -2.20 12.07
N TRP A 294 -5.00 -1.83 11.83
CA TRP A 294 -4.56 -0.43 11.76
C TRP A 294 -4.49 0.12 10.33
N ASP A 295 -4.61 -0.73 9.33
CA ASP A 295 -4.45 -0.41 7.90
C ASP A 295 -5.79 -0.07 7.27
N VAL A 296 -6.22 1.15 7.57
CA VAL A 296 -7.52 1.72 7.24
C VAL A 296 -7.46 2.49 5.92
N GLY A 297 -8.63 2.69 5.30
CA GLY A 297 -8.86 3.55 4.14
C GLY A 297 -9.55 2.85 2.96
N ALA A 298 -9.52 1.53 2.90
CA ALA A 298 -10.12 0.79 1.79
C ALA A 298 -11.66 0.90 1.80
N ARG A 299 -12.26 1.07 0.61
CA ARG A 299 -13.72 1.14 0.39
C ARG A 299 -14.21 0.22 -0.73
N ILE A 300 -13.37 -0.73 -1.16
CA ILE A 300 -13.72 -1.67 -2.25
C ILE A 300 -14.94 -2.52 -1.85
N GLY A 301 -14.96 -3.08 -0.64
CA GLY A 301 -16.08 -3.93 -0.19
C GLY A 301 -17.42 -3.19 -0.14
N SER A 302 -17.42 -1.94 0.35
CA SER A 302 -18.63 -1.11 0.38
C SER A 302 -19.07 -0.69 -1.02
N LEU A 303 -18.12 -0.31 -1.88
CA LEU A 303 -18.44 0.08 -3.26
C LEU A 303 -18.94 -1.11 -4.10
N GLN A 304 -18.47 -2.34 -3.84
CA GLN A 304 -19.03 -3.56 -4.46
C GLN A 304 -20.50 -3.75 -4.09
N GLU A 305 -20.86 -3.62 -2.81
CA GLU A 305 -22.26 -3.73 -2.36
C GLU A 305 -23.13 -2.62 -2.95
N LEU A 306 -22.61 -1.39 -3.05
CA LEU A 306 -23.30 -0.27 -3.68
C LEU A 306 -23.50 -0.51 -5.18
N ALA A 307 -22.48 -0.96 -5.92
CA ALA A 307 -22.60 -1.29 -7.33
C ALA A 307 -23.64 -2.40 -7.55
N LYS A 308 -23.62 -3.44 -6.73
CA LYS A 308 -24.62 -4.51 -6.79
C LYS A 308 -26.02 -4.00 -6.51
N THR A 309 -26.19 -3.17 -5.49
CA THR A 309 -27.51 -2.66 -5.09
C THR A 309 -28.09 -1.67 -6.10
N GLN A 310 -27.24 -0.79 -6.66
CA GLN A 310 -27.69 0.30 -7.53
C GLN A 310 -27.82 -0.13 -9.00
N LEU A 311 -26.97 -1.07 -9.45
CA LEU A 311 -26.80 -1.42 -10.86
C LEU A 311 -27.01 -2.91 -11.15
N ASP A 312 -27.25 -3.75 -10.13
CA ASP A 312 -27.21 -5.22 -10.23
C ASP A 312 -25.84 -5.78 -10.71
N LEU A 313 -24.79 -4.95 -10.68
CA LEU A 313 -23.46 -5.25 -11.22
C LEU A 313 -22.55 -5.90 -10.15
N GLU A 314 -22.03 -7.08 -10.47
CA GLU A 314 -20.96 -7.72 -9.70
C GLU A 314 -19.60 -7.18 -10.17
N VAL A 315 -18.89 -6.48 -9.29
CA VAL A 315 -17.58 -5.88 -9.60
C VAL A 315 -16.46 -6.69 -8.94
N PRO A 316 -15.71 -7.53 -9.70
CA PRO A 316 -14.76 -8.49 -9.12
C PRO A 316 -13.45 -7.87 -8.62
N TRP A 317 -13.17 -6.62 -9.02
CA TRP A 317 -12.00 -5.85 -8.63
C TRP A 317 -12.24 -4.36 -8.89
N MET A 318 -11.46 -3.51 -8.22
CA MET A 318 -11.47 -2.06 -8.41
C MET A 318 -10.05 -1.53 -8.28
N SER A 319 -9.72 -0.39 -8.89
CA SER A 319 -8.43 0.28 -8.68
C SER A 319 -8.63 1.73 -8.28
N TYR A 320 -7.95 2.17 -7.23
CA TYR A 320 -7.99 3.55 -6.75
C TYR A 320 -7.64 4.56 -7.84
N ILE A 321 -8.39 5.65 -7.95
CA ILE A 321 -8.10 6.76 -8.85
C ILE A 321 -7.56 7.94 -8.04
N GLU A 322 -8.39 8.48 -7.14
CA GLU A 322 -8.08 9.68 -6.36
C GLU A 322 -8.99 9.79 -5.12
N ASP A 323 -8.66 10.75 -4.26
CA ASP A 323 -9.47 11.18 -3.12
C ASP A 323 -9.88 12.64 -3.34
N ILE A 324 -11.17 12.93 -3.25
CA ILE A 324 -11.73 14.28 -3.42
C ILE A 324 -12.29 14.78 -2.08
N GLU A 325 -11.94 16.00 -1.70
CA GLU A 325 -12.50 16.62 -0.50
C GLU A 325 -13.94 17.10 -0.75
N GLU A 326 -14.86 16.67 0.12
CA GLU A 326 -16.26 17.09 0.17
C GLU A 326 -16.52 17.93 1.43
N GLU A 327 -17.71 18.54 1.52
CA GLU A 327 -18.13 19.33 2.69
C GLU A 327 -17.98 18.55 4.01
N ASN A 328 -18.45 17.29 4.01
CA ASN A 328 -18.57 16.46 5.22
C ASN A 328 -17.53 15.33 5.30
N GLY A 329 -16.55 15.26 4.40
CA GLY A 329 -15.63 14.13 4.37
C GLY A 329 -14.72 14.10 3.15
N ILE A 330 -14.13 12.93 2.92
CA ILE A 330 -13.40 12.59 1.70
C ILE A 330 -14.21 11.57 0.91
N CYS A 331 -14.31 11.80 -0.40
CA CYS A 331 -14.83 10.84 -1.37
C CYS A 331 -13.66 10.09 -2.01
N ARG A 332 -13.61 8.77 -1.81
CA ARG A 332 -12.62 7.92 -2.49
C ARG A 332 -13.18 7.38 -3.79
N ILE A 333 -12.49 7.63 -4.90
CA ILE A 333 -12.93 7.19 -6.22
C ILE A 333 -12.12 5.98 -6.67
N TYR A 334 -12.82 4.97 -7.20
CA TYR A 334 -12.21 3.82 -7.85
C TYR A 334 -12.67 3.72 -9.30
N GLY A 335 -11.85 3.08 -10.12
CA GLY A 335 -12.18 2.70 -11.49
C GLY A 335 -12.39 1.20 -11.64
N PHE A 336 -13.26 0.85 -12.57
CA PHE A 336 -13.50 -0.50 -13.04
C PHE A 336 -13.75 -0.47 -14.55
N SER A 337 -13.04 -1.32 -15.30
CA SER A 337 -13.24 -1.48 -16.73
C SER A 337 -13.42 -2.95 -17.09
N HIS A 338 -14.27 -3.22 -18.07
CA HIS A 338 -14.48 -4.57 -18.59
C HIS A 338 -14.97 -4.51 -20.03
N GLU A 339 -14.54 -5.46 -20.87
CA GLU A 339 -14.90 -5.49 -22.30
C GLU A 339 -16.32 -6.02 -22.57
N ASN A 340 -16.90 -6.74 -21.60
CA ASN A 340 -18.20 -7.41 -21.75
C ASN A 340 -19.19 -6.96 -20.68
N LEU A 341 -19.41 -5.65 -20.54
CA LEU A 341 -20.46 -5.12 -19.67
C LEU A 341 -21.83 -5.27 -20.35
N ASP A 342 -22.87 -5.57 -19.58
CA ASP A 342 -24.25 -5.49 -20.06
C ASP A 342 -24.67 -4.02 -20.16
N VAL A 343 -24.22 -3.36 -21.23
CA VAL A 343 -24.40 -1.92 -21.47
C VAL A 343 -25.89 -1.55 -21.39
N ASP A 344 -26.77 -2.35 -22.00
CA ASP A 344 -28.22 -2.11 -22.03
C ASP A 344 -28.87 -2.35 -20.66
N GLY A 345 -28.43 -3.38 -19.92
CA GLY A 345 -28.89 -3.64 -18.56
C GLY A 345 -28.47 -2.55 -17.56
N LEU A 346 -27.29 -1.97 -17.74
CA LEU A 346 -26.74 -0.91 -16.89
C LEU A 346 -27.32 0.48 -17.21
N ALA A 347 -27.77 0.71 -18.44
CA ALA A 347 -28.43 1.96 -18.87
C ALA A 347 -29.89 2.05 -18.39
N ASN A 348 -30.11 1.87 -17.09
CA ASN A 348 -31.43 1.87 -16.46
C ASN A 348 -31.42 2.68 -15.16
N ASN A 349 -32.59 2.93 -14.56
CA ASN A 349 -32.73 3.61 -13.26
C ASN A 349 -32.04 4.98 -13.17
N GLY A 350 -31.98 5.73 -14.29
CA GLY A 350 -31.39 7.06 -14.36
C GLY A 350 -29.91 7.10 -14.70
N TYR A 351 -29.31 5.96 -15.06
CA TYR A 351 -27.97 5.87 -15.62
C TYR A 351 -28.00 5.80 -17.14
N ASP A 352 -27.03 6.46 -17.76
CA ASP A 352 -26.79 6.45 -19.20
C ASP A 352 -25.28 6.35 -19.48
N TRP A 353 -24.93 5.89 -20.67
CA TRP A 353 -23.55 5.84 -21.14
C TRP A 353 -23.20 7.07 -21.95
N PHE A 354 -22.03 7.62 -21.70
CA PHE A 354 -21.50 8.78 -22.42
C PHE A 354 -20.12 8.44 -22.95
N THR A 355 -19.86 8.79 -24.22
CA THR A 355 -18.46 8.86 -24.64
C THR A 355 -17.73 9.96 -23.86
N GLU A 356 -16.41 9.94 -23.90
CA GLU A 356 -15.62 10.98 -23.24
C GLU A 356 -16.00 12.39 -23.72
N SER A 357 -16.23 12.55 -25.04
CA SER A 357 -16.67 13.80 -25.64
C SER A 357 -18.05 14.24 -25.14
N GLU A 358 -19.01 13.32 -25.07
CA GLU A 358 -20.37 13.59 -24.58
C GLU A 358 -20.37 13.94 -23.09
N MET A 359 -19.57 13.22 -22.29
CA MET A 359 -19.39 13.48 -20.86
C MET A 359 -18.84 14.89 -20.63
N ARG A 360 -17.79 15.28 -21.35
CA ARG A 360 -17.19 16.62 -21.26
C ARG A 360 -18.16 17.71 -21.71
N GLN A 361 -18.92 17.48 -22.78
CA GLN A 361 -19.94 18.43 -23.23
C GLN A 361 -21.04 18.63 -22.19
N ARG A 362 -21.43 17.56 -21.48
CA ARG A 362 -22.50 17.58 -20.48
C ARG A 362 -22.06 18.22 -19.17
N LEU A 363 -20.91 17.82 -18.63
CA LEU A 363 -20.44 18.21 -17.30
C LEU A 363 -19.58 19.49 -17.34
N GLY A 364 -18.91 19.73 -18.47
CA GLY A 364 -17.90 20.76 -18.64
C GLY A 364 -16.49 20.20 -18.45
N GLU A 365 -15.53 20.74 -19.20
CA GLU A 365 -14.13 20.28 -19.25
C GLU A 365 -13.41 20.28 -17.89
N THR A 366 -13.83 21.14 -16.96
CA THR A 366 -13.21 21.29 -15.64
C THR A 366 -13.98 20.55 -14.54
N ASP A 367 -14.97 19.73 -14.89
CA ASP A 367 -15.71 18.94 -13.91
C ASP A 367 -14.82 17.86 -13.30
N ALA A 368 -15.02 17.58 -12.01
CA ALA A 368 -14.23 16.60 -11.28
C ALA A 368 -14.29 15.20 -11.90
N ILE A 369 -15.42 14.79 -12.47
CA ILE A 369 -15.56 13.46 -13.10
C ILE A 369 -14.72 13.38 -14.37
N CYS A 370 -14.64 14.46 -15.15
CA CYS A 370 -13.78 14.52 -16.33
C CYS A 370 -12.31 14.40 -15.92
N HIS A 371 -11.92 15.07 -14.83
CA HIS A 371 -10.58 14.93 -14.25
C HIS A 371 -10.29 13.49 -13.78
N THR A 372 -11.23 12.85 -13.08
CA THR A 372 -11.12 11.44 -12.67
C THR A 372 -10.88 10.53 -13.89
N ALA A 373 -11.60 10.75 -14.99
CA ALA A 373 -11.42 9.98 -16.22
C ALA A 373 -10.04 10.23 -16.86
N ASP A 374 -9.55 11.47 -16.85
CA ASP A 374 -8.19 11.78 -17.29
C ASP A 374 -7.13 10.98 -16.50
N ILE A 375 -7.24 10.95 -15.17
CA ILE A 375 -6.32 10.17 -14.31
C ILE A 375 -6.50 8.66 -14.55
N TRP A 376 -7.72 8.20 -14.82
CA TRP A 376 -7.98 6.80 -15.15
C TRP A 376 -7.23 6.37 -16.41
N HIS A 377 -7.16 7.23 -17.43
CA HIS A 377 -6.50 6.95 -18.72
C HIS A 377 -5.01 7.32 -18.80
N GLN A 378 -4.40 7.82 -17.71
CA GLN A 378 -2.96 8.10 -17.69
C GLN A 378 -2.13 6.83 -17.91
N ALA A 379 -1.50 6.74 -19.08
CA ALA A 379 -0.73 5.57 -19.50
C ALA A 379 0.59 5.36 -18.73
N ASP A 380 1.08 6.37 -18.00
CA ASP A 380 2.28 6.27 -17.18
C ASP A 380 2.01 5.74 -15.76
N LEU A 381 0.73 5.58 -15.38
CA LEU A 381 0.33 4.99 -14.11
C LEU A 381 0.17 3.47 -14.20
N ILE A 382 0.89 2.75 -13.33
CA ILE A 382 0.84 1.30 -13.19
C ILE A 382 -0.21 0.96 -12.14
N ARG A 383 -1.37 0.47 -12.60
CA ARG A 383 -2.51 0.14 -11.73
C ARG A 383 -2.64 -1.36 -11.54
N GLY A 384 -2.99 -1.77 -10.33
CA GLY A 384 -3.31 -3.15 -9.99
C GLY A 384 -4.81 -3.33 -9.71
N LYS A 385 -5.29 -4.56 -9.81
CA LYS A 385 -6.64 -4.95 -9.40
C LYS A 385 -6.73 -5.10 -7.88
N GLY A 386 -7.39 -4.17 -7.21
CA GLY A 386 -7.71 -4.23 -5.79
C GLY A 386 -8.88 -5.18 -5.51
N LYS A 387 -8.94 -5.71 -4.29
CA LYS A 387 -9.97 -6.65 -3.82
C LYS A 387 -10.51 -6.20 -2.46
N ALA A 388 -11.71 -6.64 -2.10
CA ALA A 388 -12.22 -6.41 -0.75
C ALA A 388 -11.54 -7.32 0.29
N CYS A 389 -11.61 -6.96 1.57
CA CYS A 389 -11.02 -7.74 2.66
C CYS A 389 -11.67 -9.13 2.78
N HIS A 390 -12.98 -9.23 2.59
CA HIS A 390 -13.68 -10.52 2.55
C HIS A 390 -13.21 -11.43 1.40
N GLN A 391 -12.62 -10.87 0.34
CA GLN A 391 -12.02 -11.60 -0.79
C GLN A 391 -10.53 -11.95 -0.58
N SER A 392 -9.97 -11.72 0.60
CA SER A 392 -8.53 -11.94 0.89
C SER A 392 -8.01 -13.35 0.55
N ARG A 393 -8.85 -14.38 0.68
CA ARG A 393 -8.52 -15.78 0.32
C ARG A 393 -8.57 -16.04 -1.19
N GLN A 394 -9.21 -15.14 -1.93
CA GLN A 394 -9.47 -15.19 -3.37
C GLN A 394 -8.70 -14.08 -4.11
N GLN A 395 -7.64 -13.53 -3.50
CA GLN A 395 -6.93 -12.39 -4.08
C GLN A 395 -6.29 -12.69 -5.45
N PHE A 396 -6.11 -13.96 -5.81
CA PHE A 396 -5.57 -14.41 -7.10
C PHE A 396 -6.62 -15.18 -7.92
N GLU A 397 -7.90 -15.01 -7.59
CA GLU A 397 -9.04 -15.55 -8.34
C GLU A 397 -9.70 -14.48 -9.20
#